data_AF-A0A4Y4B1I4-F1
#
_entry.id   AF-A0A4Y4B1I4-F1
#
_cell.length_a   1.000
_cell.length_b   1.000
_cell.length_c   1.000
_cell.angle_alpha   90.00
_cell.angle_beta   90.00
_cell.angle_gamma   90.00
#
_symmetry.space_group_name_H-M   'P 1'
#
loop_
_entity.id
_entity.type
_entity.pdbx_description
1 polymer ?
#
loop_
_entity_poly.entity_id
_entity_poly.type
_entity_poly.pdbx_seq_one_letter_code
_entity_poly.pdbx_strand_id
1 'polypeptide(L)'
;MWLFERGLNAYYLIDGQQRLTTSIILINEILNKFKDEEGINFKSKEYWANKFLFEKYGEDYKSYIFGYEKDNPSDEYFKTKILNQESSTADKFPEETLYTANLKSSKHFFEKKLEKIDKVELEDIFKKIISKFKFNFYEIDEELDVFVTFETMNNRGKSLSNLELLKNRLIYLSTLLEIDLATRNRLRNDINETWKTIYEFLGKNKYNPMDDDEFLRNHWIMYFKYDRKESGSYAKYLLNEKFTAKNTIKGKIDLKEIKVYIDSLAKSVKSWFYLFNPQFSSYSDDTKEWIQKLNRISMSAFPPLFMASMNKCTEEEFVPLFQSAEKFIFLVFRLSQRPSNTKNSHFYRLANSFYFGKEETTIKSVISNINWLTQGESGEGDDYVYHGWFDLGKFQTYIQDQYQRGEGFYSWNGLRYFLFEYELYLQQKANGNQKVKWSDFNKRKKEDTIEHIYPQTATDKCWSTEFNMYNKKERSILLNNLGNLVLLGQSKNSEFQNKCFSFKKKHTNNLNSEVGFYNGAYSEIEVSSFDNWTPKEIEIRGKKMLSFLEKRWNIKFSDWENVNKENILMLDFMKTEIATEK
;
A
#
# COMPACT_ATOMS: atom_id res chain seq x y z
N MET A 1 -27.68 35.28 -2.81
CA MET A 1 -28.82 35.71 -3.64
C MET A 1 -28.81 37.21 -3.88
N TRP A 2 -28.60 38.07 -2.87
CA TRP A 2 -28.53 39.54 -3.04
C TRP A 2 -27.49 40.04 -4.06
N LEU A 3 -26.39 39.31 -4.30
CA LEU A 3 -25.45 39.65 -5.38
C LEU A 3 -26.09 39.57 -6.78
N PHE A 4 -27.00 38.61 -7.01
CA PHE A 4 -27.75 38.50 -8.27
C PHE A 4 -28.69 39.69 -8.47
N GLU A 5 -29.32 40.15 -7.38
CA GLU A 5 -30.18 41.34 -7.40
C GLU A 5 -29.38 42.63 -7.69
N ARG A 6 -28.08 42.66 -7.37
CA ARG A 6 -27.14 43.71 -7.80
C ARG A 6 -26.66 43.58 -9.26
N GLY A 7 -27.14 42.58 -10.00
CA GLY A 7 -26.80 42.35 -11.40
C GLY A 7 -25.50 41.58 -11.63
N LEU A 8 -24.96 40.88 -10.62
CA LEU A 8 -23.85 39.97 -10.82
C LEU A 8 -24.35 38.64 -11.38
N ASN A 9 -23.63 38.08 -12.37
CA ASN A 9 -23.90 36.74 -12.89
C ASN A 9 -23.03 35.71 -12.14
N ALA A 10 -23.57 34.51 -11.91
CA ALA A 10 -22.78 33.37 -11.47
C ALA A 10 -22.45 32.48 -12.66
N TYR A 11 -21.23 31.95 -12.65
CA TYR A 11 -20.74 31.01 -13.65
C TYR A 11 -20.45 29.68 -12.98
N TYR A 12 -20.86 28.59 -13.62
CA TYR A 12 -20.38 27.27 -13.24
C TYR A 12 -18.99 27.05 -13.84
N LEU A 13 -17.99 26.86 -12.99
CA LEU A 13 -16.63 26.71 -13.44
C LEU A 13 -16.32 25.26 -13.82
N ILE A 14 -16.27 25.01 -15.12
CA ILE A 14 -16.03 23.68 -15.69
C ILE A 14 -14.54 23.30 -15.63
N ASP A 15 -13.64 24.21 -16.02
CA ASP A 15 -12.19 24.03 -15.97
C ASP A 15 -11.51 25.24 -15.30
N GLY A 16 -10.35 25.02 -14.70
CA GLY A 16 -9.58 26.05 -13.98
C GLY A 16 -9.89 26.15 -12.49
N GLN A 17 -10.82 25.33 -11.97
CA GLN A 17 -11.19 25.33 -10.55
C GLN A 17 -9.98 25.15 -9.64
N GLN A 18 -9.13 24.16 -9.90
CA GLN A 18 -7.92 23.93 -9.10
C GLN A 18 -6.96 25.14 -9.12
N ARG A 19 -6.84 25.83 -10.26
CA ARG A 19 -5.97 27.02 -10.43
C ARG A 19 -6.53 28.22 -9.67
N LEU A 20 -7.83 28.47 -9.76
CA LEU A 20 -8.50 29.55 -9.04
C LEU A 20 -8.52 29.29 -7.53
N THR A 21 -8.90 28.08 -7.09
CA THR A 21 -8.83 27.69 -5.68
C THR A 21 -7.44 27.95 -5.12
N THR A 22 -6.39 27.46 -5.79
CA THR A 22 -5.00 27.63 -5.32
C THR A 22 -4.59 29.11 -5.27
N SER A 23 -5.00 29.91 -6.26
CA SER A 23 -4.72 31.35 -6.30
C SER A 23 -5.42 32.09 -5.17
N ILE A 24 -6.66 31.71 -4.85
CA ILE A 24 -7.44 32.30 -3.74
C ILE A 24 -6.83 31.93 -2.39
N ILE A 25 -6.38 30.67 -2.21
CA ILE A 25 -5.65 30.25 -1.01
C ILE A 25 -4.39 31.11 -0.83
N LEU A 26 -3.61 31.29 -1.89
CA LEU A 26 -2.41 32.12 -1.84
C LEU A 26 -2.74 33.58 -1.49
N ILE A 27 -3.79 34.16 -2.09
CA ILE A 27 -4.26 35.51 -1.73
C ILE A 27 -4.62 35.57 -0.25
N ASN A 28 -5.42 34.63 0.26
CA ASN A 28 -5.82 34.57 1.67
C ASN A 28 -4.61 34.51 2.60
N GLU A 29 -3.63 33.63 2.31
CA GLU A 29 -2.44 33.49 3.14
C GLU A 29 -1.52 34.71 3.10
N ILE A 30 -1.44 35.41 1.96
CA ILE A 30 -0.74 36.70 1.89
C ILE A 30 -1.46 37.74 2.75
N LEU A 31 -2.79 37.87 2.62
CA LEU A 31 -3.57 38.83 3.41
C LEU A 31 -3.43 38.58 4.93
N ASN A 32 -3.29 37.32 5.35
CA ASN A 32 -3.07 36.94 6.75
C ASN A 32 -1.71 37.41 7.31
N LYS A 33 -0.74 37.76 6.46
CA LYS A 33 0.57 38.32 6.88
C LYS A 33 0.54 39.83 7.13
N PHE A 34 -0.54 40.51 6.77
CA PHE A 34 -0.73 41.95 6.99
C PHE A 34 -1.75 42.20 8.11
N LYS A 35 -1.49 43.23 8.92
CA LYS A 35 -2.44 43.73 9.92
C LYS A 35 -3.57 44.49 9.23
N ASP A 36 -4.71 44.64 9.90
CA ASP A 36 -5.89 45.28 9.28
C ASP A 36 -5.67 46.77 8.98
N GLU A 37 -4.79 47.42 9.75
CA GLU A 37 -4.36 48.81 9.57
C GLU A 37 -3.34 49.00 8.44
N GLU A 38 -2.72 47.91 7.96
CA GLU A 38 -1.70 47.96 6.93
C GLU A 38 -2.31 47.98 5.52
N GLY A 39 -1.73 48.79 4.64
CA GLY A 39 -2.05 48.81 3.22
C GLY A 39 -1.27 47.74 2.45
N ILE A 40 -1.90 47.18 1.43
CA ILE A 40 -1.28 46.29 0.44
C ILE A 40 -1.61 46.86 -0.93
N ASN A 41 -0.60 47.18 -1.74
CA ASN A 41 -0.79 47.71 -3.09
C ASN A 41 -1.81 48.87 -3.13
N PHE A 42 -1.61 49.86 -2.25
CA PHE A 42 -2.41 51.08 -2.12
C PHE A 42 -3.88 50.89 -1.70
N LYS A 43 -4.26 49.74 -1.12
CA LYS A 43 -5.61 49.48 -0.59
C LYS A 43 -5.54 48.76 0.76
N SER A 44 -6.60 48.84 1.55
CA SER A 44 -6.70 48.13 2.83
C SER A 44 -6.81 46.62 2.62
N LYS A 45 -6.43 45.85 3.63
CA LYS A 45 -6.67 44.40 3.67
C LYS A 45 -8.15 44.06 3.50
N GLU A 46 -9.04 44.81 4.13
CA GLU A 46 -10.49 44.61 3.99
C GLU A 46 -10.98 44.80 2.55
N TYR A 47 -10.45 45.78 1.82
CA TYR A 47 -10.81 45.98 0.41
C TYR A 47 -10.46 44.73 -0.42
N TRP A 48 -9.28 44.14 -0.22
CA TRP A 48 -8.87 42.95 -0.96
C TRP A 48 -9.63 41.69 -0.55
N ALA A 49 -9.91 41.52 0.74
CA ALA A 49 -10.77 40.45 1.22
C ALA A 49 -12.17 40.54 0.58
N ASN A 50 -12.74 41.76 0.53
CA ASN A 50 -14.03 42.00 -0.10
C ASN A 50 -14.03 41.67 -1.60
N LYS A 51 -12.93 41.98 -2.29
CA LYS A 51 -12.80 41.78 -3.73
C LYS A 51 -12.61 40.32 -4.14
N PHE A 52 -11.83 39.55 -3.39
CA PHE A 52 -11.39 38.21 -3.82
C PHE A 52 -11.98 37.06 -3.02
N LEU A 53 -12.39 37.28 -1.78
CA LEU A 53 -12.84 36.20 -0.89
C LEU A 53 -14.36 36.20 -0.76
N PHE A 54 -14.96 37.33 -0.37
CA PHE A 54 -16.39 37.45 -0.12
C PHE A 54 -16.84 38.91 -0.13
N GLU A 55 -18.06 39.23 -0.58
CA GLU A 55 -18.65 40.55 -0.32
C GLU A 55 -19.50 40.53 0.96
N LYS A 56 -19.37 41.59 1.77
CA LYS A 56 -20.20 41.83 2.95
C LYS A 56 -21.41 42.73 2.61
N TYR A 57 -22.55 42.46 3.23
CA TYR A 57 -23.70 43.36 3.31
C TYR A 57 -24.06 43.58 4.79
N GLY A 58 -23.86 44.81 5.28
CA GLY A 58 -23.92 45.11 6.71
C GLY A 58 -22.83 44.38 7.51
N GLU A 59 -23.06 44.16 8.81
CA GLU A 59 -22.13 43.40 9.66
C GLU A 59 -22.33 41.88 9.58
N ASP A 60 -23.54 41.43 9.22
CA ASP A 60 -23.95 40.02 9.42
C ASP A 60 -23.93 39.14 8.16
N TYR A 61 -23.99 39.71 6.95
CA TYR A 61 -24.16 38.93 5.72
C TYR A 61 -22.89 38.89 4.88
N LYS A 62 -22.41 37.68 4.57
CA LYS A 62 -21.29 37.43 3.65
C LYS A 62 -21.74 36.59 2.45
N SER A 63 -21.26 36.92 1.26
CA SER A 63 -21.42 36.10 0.06
C SER A 63 -20.08 35.89 -0.61
N TYR A 64 -19.66 34.63 -0.70
CA TYR A 64 -18.35 34.25 -1.22
C TYR A 64 -18.30 34.41 -2.74
N ILE A 65 -17.22 35.00 -3.25
CA ILE A 65 -17.00 35.21 -4.69
C ILE A 65 -16.75 33.88 -5.41
N PHE A 66 -16.11 32.95 -4.71
CA PHE A 66 -15.76 31.62 -5.21
C PHE A 66 -16.00 30.59 -4.10
N GLY A 67 -16.52 29.43 -4.48
CA GLY A 67 -16.80 28.34 -3.56
C GLY A 67 -17.11 27.04 -4.29
N TYR A 68 -17.43 26.01 -3.52
CA TYR A 68 -17.92 24.76 -4.06
C TYR A 68 -19.45 24.74 -3.99
N GLU A 69 -20.10 23.80 -4.68
CA GLU A 69 -21.52 23.56 -4.47
C GLU A 69 -21.80 23.20 -3.01
N LYS A 70 -22.95 23.64 -2.46
CA LYS A 70 -23.29 23.46 -1.04
C LYS A 70 -23.29 22.00 -0.57
N ASP A 71 -23.56 21.07 -1.46
CA ASP A 71 -23.62 19.63 -1.15
C ASP A 71 -22.22 18.97 -1.20
N ASN A 72 -21.18 19.73 -1.59
CA ASN A 72 -19.80 19.28 -1.59
C ASN A 72 -19.17 19.53 -0.20
N PRO A 73 -18.61 18.50 0.47
CA PRO A 73 -17.91 18.66 1.74
C PRO A 73 -16.78 19.72 1.71
N SER A 74 -16.22 20.00 0.53
CA SER A 74 -15.20 21.02 0.34
C SER A 74 -15.72 22.44 0.48
N ASP A 75 -17.02 22.71 0.35
CA ASP A 75 -17.59 24.06 0.43
C ASP A 75 -17.41 24.66 1.83
N GLU A 76 -17.97 24.00 2.85
CA GLU A 76 -17.80 24.43 4.24
C GLU A 76 -16.35 24.34 4.70
N TYR A 77 -15.61 23.31 4.28
CA TYR A 77 -14.19 23.19 4.61
C TYR A 77 -13.37 24.38 4.06
N PHE A 78 -13.64 24.79 2.82
CA PHE A 78 -12.97 25.93 2.20
C PHE A 78 -13.30 27.24 2.92
N LYS A 79 -14.58 27.48 3.24
CA LYS A 79 -14.97 28.70 3.97
C LYS A 79 -14.36 28.76 5.37
N THR A 80 -14.44 27.67 6.11
CA THR A 80 -14.10 27.66 7.54
C THR A 80 -12.62 27.39 7.80
N LYS A 81 -12.06 26.31 7.25
CA LYS A 81 -10.69 25.88 7.56
C LYS A 81 -9.65 26.54 6.65
N ILE A 82 -10.05 26.98 5.45
CA ILE A 82 -9.13 27.62 4.49
C ILE A 82 -9.21 29.15 4.59
N LEU A 83 -10.40 29.74 4.44
CA LEU A 83 -10.58 31.20 4.52
C LEU A 83 -10.77 31.73 5.96
N ASN A 84 -10.67 30.87 6.97
CA ASN A 84 -10.80 31.20 8.40
C ASN A 84 -12.09 31.96 8.74
N GLN A 85 -13.22 31.60 8.10
CA GLN A 85 -14.52 32.23 8.37
C GLN A 85 -15.37 31.42 9.34
N GLU A 86 -16.18 32.10 10.14
CA GLU A 86 -17.15 31.45 11.02
C GLU A 86 -18.37 30.95 10.24
N SER A 87 -18.85 29.75 10.57
CA SER A 87 -20.03 29.13 9.97
C SER A 87 -20.73 28.25 11.00
N SER A 88 -22.05 28.41 11.14
CA SER A 88 -22.88 27.60 12.06
C SER A 88 -23.11 26.17 11.56
N THR A 89 -22.74 25.87 10.31
CA THR A 89 -22.85 24.56 9.67
C THR A 89 -21.53 23.81 9.60
N ALA A 90 -20.43 24.38 10.12
CA ALA A 90 -19.08 23.83 10.05
C ALA A 90 -18.96 22.37 10.57
N ASP A 91 -19.68 22.04 11.65
CA ASP A 91 -19.59 20.74 12.31
C ASP A 91 -20.42 19.63 11.63
N LYS A 92 -21.21 19.95 10.60
CA LYS A 92 -22.15 19.01 9.97
C LYS A 92 -21.54 18.19 8.82
N PHE A 93 -20.36 18.55 8.34
CA PHE A 93 -19.75 17.91 7.16
C PHE A 93 -18.57 17.03 7.56
N PRO A 94 -18.39 15.85 6.92
CA PRO A 94 -17.25 14.99 7.20
C PRO A 94 -15.96 15.78 6.95
N GLU A 95 -15.13 15.93 7.99
CA GLU A 95 -13.94 16.79 7.94
C GLU A 95 -12.89 16.32 6.89
N GLU A 96 -12.97 15.08 6.38
CA GLU A 96 -11.77 14.38 5.90
C GLU A 96 -12.01 13.56 4.61
N THR A 97 -11.95 14.23 3.46
CA THR A 97 -11.83 13.59 2.13
C THR A 97 -10.45 13.88 1.54
N LEU A 98 -10.07 13.20 0.44
CA LEU A 98 -8.85 13.54 -0.30
C LEU A 98 -8.84 15.02 -0.75
N TYR A 99 -10.00 15.57 -1.10
CA TYR A 99 -10.14 16.98 -1.50
C TYR A 99 -9.86 17.95 -0.36
N THR A 100 -10.42 17.70 0.83
CA THR A 100 -10.17 18.56 2.01
C THR A 100 -8.71 18.42 2.48
N ALA A 101 -8.12 17.24 2.36
CA ALA A 101 -6.68 17.03 2.61
C ALA A 101 -5.78 17.82 1.65
N ASN A 102 -6.14 17.88 0.35
CA ASN A 102 -5.43 18.69 -0.64
C ASN A 102 -5.55 20.19 -0.33
N LEU A 103 -6.74 20.68 0.01
CA LEU A 103 -6.96 22.07 0.42
C LEU A 103 -6.08 22.45 1.63
N LYS A 104 -6.09 21.60 2.66
CA LYS A 104 -5.26 21.78 3.87
C LYS A 104 -3.77 21.81 3.53
N SER A 105 -3.32 20.88 2.69
CA SER A 105 -1.92 20.79 2.27
C SER A 105 -1.47 22.03 1.50
N SER A 106 -2.32 22.56 0.62
CA SER A 106 -2.05 23.80 -0.13
C SER A 106 -1.93 25.01 0.80
N LYS A 107 -2.85 25.16 1.77
CA LYS A 107 -2.76 26.22 2.79
C LYS A 107 -1.45 26.14 3.55
N HIS A 108 -1.15 24.97 4.11
CA HIS A 108 0.07 24.75 4.90
C HIS A 108 1.35 24.98 4.08
N PHE A 109 1.35 24.59 2.81
CA PHE A 109 2.45 24.85 1.90
C PHE A 109 2.71 26.35 1.76
N PHE A 110 1.67 27.16 1.52
CA PHE A 110 1.81 28.61 1.41
C PHE A 110 2.18 29.26 2.74
N GLU A 111 1.54 28.89 3.85
CA GLU A 111 1.92 29.37 5.19
C GLU A 111 3.43 29.24 5.44
N LYS A 112 3.98 28.05 5.19
CA LYS A 112 5.40 27.74 5.38
C LYS A 112 6.32 28.47 4.39
N LYS A 113 5.87 28.68 3.15
CA LYS A 113 6.66 29.39 2.13
C LYS A 113 6.71 30.89 2.40
N LEU A 114 5.57 31.48 2.79
CA LEU A 114 5.43 32.90 3.04
C LEU A 114 6.01 33.33 4.40
N GLU A 115 6.25 32.40 5.34
CA GLU A 115 6.85 32.69 6.65
C GLU A 115 8.24 33.34 6.56
N LYS A 116 9.00 33.01 5.52
CA LYS A 116 10.39 33.50 5.34
C LYS A 116 10.51 34.71 4.43
N ILE A 117 9.39 35.23 3.93
CA ILE A 117 9.35 36.31 2.94
C ILE A 117 8.99 37.61 3.66
N ASP A 118 9.73 38.68 3.39
CA ASP A 118 9.44 40.00 3.97
C ASP A 118 8.19 40.65 3.34
N LYS A 119 7.69 41.71 3.97
CA LYS A 119 6.45 42.37 3.51
C LYS A 119 6.56 43.02 2.14
N VAL A 120 7.75 43.50 1.75
CA VAL A 120 7.97 44.16 0.47
C VAL A 120 7.89 43.13 -0.66
N GLU A 121 8.54 41.99 -0.46
CA GLU A 121 8.48 40.88 -1.42
C GLU A 121 7.08 40.24 -1.45
N LEU A 122 6.39 40.12 -0.31
CA LEU A 122 4.99 39.68 -0.26
C LEU A 122 4.06 40.59 -1.08
N GLU A 123 4.24 41.91 -0.98
CA GLU A 123 3.46 42.87 -1.76
C GLU A 123 3.75 42.75 -3.27
N ASP A 124 5.00 42.50 -3.67
CA ASP A 124 5.34 42.26 -5.07
C ASP A 124 4.73 40.96 -5.60
N ILE A 125 4.75 39.88 -4.81
CA ILE A 125 4.06 38.63 -5.13
C ILE A 125 2.56 38.87 -5.29
N PHE A 126 1.94 39.57 -4.33
CA PHE A 126 0.52 39.91 -4.39
C PHE A 126 0.19 40.69 -5.67
N LYS A 127 0.96 41.73 -5.97
CA LYS A 127 0.81 42.55 -7.18
C LYS A 127 0.93 41.70 -8.44
N LYS A 128 1.87 40.75 -8.50
CA LYS A 128 2.02 39.84 -9.63
C LYS A 128 0.78 38.95 -9.81
N ILE A 129 0.25 38.37 -8.73
CA ILE A 129 -0.95 37.53 -8.78
C ILE A 129 -2.13 38.29 -9.36
N ILE A 130 -2.39 39.51 -8.85
CA ILE A 130 -3.60 40.26 -9.23
C ILE A 130 -3.51 41.01 -10.56
N SER A 131 -2.30 41.24 -11.10
CA SER A 131 -2.10 42.08 -12.29
C SER A 131 -1.35 41.42 -13.45
N LYS A 132 -0.64 40.31 -13.22
CA LYS A 132 0.18 39.64 -14.25
C LYS A 132 -0.36 38.28 -14.67
N PHE A 133 -1.26 37.70 -13.89
CA PHE A 133 -1.93 36.46 -14.30
C PHE A 133 -2.89 36.76 -15.46
N LYS A 134 -2.73 36.03 -16.56
CA LYS A 134 -3.60 36.14 -17.74
C LYS A 134 -4.51 34.92 -17.78
N PHE A 135 -5.80 35.17 -17.95
CA PHE A 135 -6.82 34.15 -18.05
C PHE A 135 -7.42 34.17 -19.45
N ASN A 136 -7.58 32.99 -20.04
CA ASN A 136 -8.41 32.82 -21.23
C ASN A 136 -9.81 32.46 -20.73
N PHE A 137 -10.77 33.34 -20.97
CA PHE A 137 -12.16 33.14 -20.58
C PHE A 137 -12.95 32.64 -21.77
N TYR A 138 -13.61 31.50 -21.60
CA TYR A 138 -14.52 30.92 -22.57
C TYR A 138 -15.85 30.65 -21.88
N GLU A 139 -16.87 31.39 -22.28
CA GLU A 139 -18.25 31.12 -21.88
C GLU A 139 -18.81 30.07 -22.85
N ILE A 140 -19.33 28.98 -22.28
CA ILE A 140 -19.88 27.87 -23.04
C ILE A 140 -21.39 27.95 -22.92
N ASP A 141 -22.08 27.97 -24.06
CA ASP A 141 -23.54 27.93 -24.12
C ASP A 141 -24.07 26.63 -23.51
N GLU A 142 -25.25 26.67 -22.89
CA GLU A 142 -25.87 25.49 -22.25
C GLU A 142 -26.10 24.33 -23.25
N GLU A 143 -26.21 24.65 -24.53
CA GLU A 143 -26.40 23.68 -25.62
C GLU A 143 -25.11 22.98 -26.08
N LEU A 144 -23.93 23.55 -25.78
CA LEU A 144 -22.65 22.99 -26.19
C LEU A 144 -22.23 21.87 -25.26
N ASP A 145 -21.65 20.81 -25.84
CA ASP A 145 -21.16 19.68 -25.06
C ASP A 145 -19.92 20.08 -24.24
N VAL A 146 -20.21 20.45 -23.00
CA VAL A 146 -19.26 20.78 -21.93
C VAL A 146 -18.15 19.72 -21.82
N PHE A 147 -18.45 18.45 -22.11
CA PHE A 147 -17.50 17.35 -21.99
C PHE A 147 -16.45 17.32 -23.09
N VAL A 148 -16.86 17.48 -24.36
CA VAL A 148 -15.92 17.54 -25.50
C VAL A 148 -14.97 18.72 -25.35
N THR A 149 -15.50 19.84 -24.86
CA THR A 149 -14.71 21.04 -24.56
C THR A 149 -13.74 20.78 -23.40
N PHE A 150 -14.16 20.07 -22.35
CA PHE A 150 -13.31 19.72 -21.21
C PHE A 150 -12.18 18.74 -21.54
N GLU A 151 -12.45 17.63 -22.25
CA GLU A 151 -11.40 16.65 -22.64
C GLU A 151 -10.34 17.31 -23.54
N THR A 152 -10.76 18.17 -24.47
CA THR A 152 -9.84 18.85 -25.40
C THR A 152 -9.00 19.94 -24.73
N MET A 153 -9.58 20.69 -23.78
CA MET A 153 -8.87 21.74 -23.03
C MET A 153 -7.91 21.16 -21.96
N ASN A 154 -8.26 20.05 -21.31
CA ASN A 154 -7.45 19.44 -20.24
C ASN A 154 -6.25 18.63 -20.73
N ASN A 155 -5.98 18.59 -22.04
CA ASN A 155 -4.76 18.01 -22.59
C ASN A 155 -3.51 18.90 -22.38
N ARG A 156 -3.56 19.93 -21.51
CA ARG A 156 -2.45 20.85 -21.22
C ARG A 156 -2.23 20.98 -19.71
N GLY A 157 -1.14 20.38 -19.19
CA GLY A 157 -0.74 20.46 -17.78
C GLY A 157 -0.55 19.09 -17.13
N LYS A 158 -0.77 18.99 -15.81
CA LYS A 158 -0.82 17.70 -15.10
C LYS A 158 -2.01 16.91 -15.63
N SER A 159 -1.77 15.73 -16.20
CA SER A 159 -2.82 14.86 -16.72
C SER A 159 -3.80 14.46 -15.61
N LEU A 160 -5.08 14.40 -15.95
CA LEU A 160 -6.10 13.79 -15.09
C LEU A 160 -5.77 12.30 -14.88
N SER A 161 -6.11 11.75 -13.72
CA SER A 161 -6.02 10.31 -13.51
C SER A 161 -7.02 9.58 -14.42
N ASN A 162 -6.76 8.32 -14.71
CA ASN A 162 -7.65 7.53 -15.55
C ASN A 162 -9.02 7.33 -14.87
N LEU A 163 -9.05 7.34 -13.53
CA LEU A 163 -10.28 7.33 -12.76
C LEU A 163 -11.12 8.59 -12.96
N GLU A 164 -10.51 9.77 -13.00
CA GLU A 164 -11.26 11.01 -13.24
C GLU A 164 -11.71 11.13 -14.71
N LEU A 165 -10.86 10.70 -15.67
CA LEU A 165 -11.26 10.60 -17.08
C LEU A 165 -12.47 9.68 -17.26
N LEU A 166 -12.49 8.53 -16.56
CA LEU A 166 -13.60 7.59 -16.57
C LEU A 166 -14.87 8.20 -15.99
N LYS A 167 -14.79 8.96 -14.89
CA LYS A 167 -15.94 9.67 -14.30
C LYS A 167 -16.62 10.54 -15.35
N ASN A 168 -15.83 11.42 -15.94
CA ASN A 168 -16.30 12.40 -16.88
C ASN A 168 -16.88 11.67 -18.11
N ARG A 169 -16.23 10.59 -18.55
CA ARG A 169 -16.76 9.74 -19.62
C ARG A 169 -18.13 9.16 -19.30
N LEU A 170 -18.35 8.60 -18.11
CA LEU A 170 -19.65 8.04 -17.73
C LEU A 170 -20.74 9.11 -17.63
N ILE A 171 -20.40 10.31 -17.12
CA ILE A 171 -21.33 11.45 -17.10
C ILE A 171 -21.74 11.82 -18.52
N TYR A 172 -20.78 11.90 -19.45
CA TYR A 172 -21.08 12.17 -20.85
C TYR A 172 -21.97 11.08 -21.47
N LEU A 173 -21.63 9.80 -21.30
CA LEU A 173 -22.46 8.73 -21.86
C LEU A 173 -23.89 8.76 -21.32
N SER A 174 -24.11 9.25 -20.09
CA SER A 174 -25.47 9.41 -19.53
C SER A 174 -26.33 10.42 -20.30
N THR A 175 -25.73 11.44 -20.94
CA THR A 175 -26.48 12.42 -21.74
C THR A 175 -26.94 11.85 -23.08
N LEU A 176 -26.22 10.85 -23.58
CA LEU A 176 -26.52 10.15 -24.84
C LEU A 176 -27.58 9.05 -24.69
N LEU A 177 -27.96 8.69 -23.45
CA LEU A 177 -28.98 7.67 -23.22
C LEU A 177 -30.38 8.22 -23.54
N GLU A 178 -31.18 7.40 -24.21
CA GLU A 178 -32.61 7.63 -24.46
C GLU A 178 -33.44 7.38 -23.19
N ILE A 179 -33.27 8.25 -22.19
CA ILE A 179 -33.97 8.21 -20.89
C ILE A 179 -34.52 9.59 -20.54
N ASP A 180 -35.52 9.63 -19.66
CA ASP A 180 -36.10 10.88 -19.17
C ASP A 180 -35.10 11.70 -18.33
N LEU A 181 -35.36 13.00 -18.24
CA LEU A 181 -34.46 13.94 -17.56
C LEU A 181 -34.27 13.61 -16.07
N ALA A 182 -35.31 13.13 -15.37
CA ALA A 182 -35.20 12.80 -13.95
C ALA A 182 -34.29 11.58 -13.74
N THR A 183 -34.44 10.55 -14.58
CA THR A 183 -33.57 9.37 -14.56
C THR A 183 -32.12 9.72 -14.93
N ARG A 184 -31.91 10.59 -15.93
CA ARG A 184 -30.57 11.10 -16.28
C ARG A 184 -29.91 11.84 -15.12
N ASN A 185 -30.63 12.75 -14.47
CA ASN A 185 -30.13 13.50 -13.31
C ASN A 185 -29.80 12.57 -12.14
N ARG A 186 -30.64 11.56 -11.90
CA ARG A 186 -30.37 10.55 -10.88
C ARG A 186 -29.10 9.76 -11.18
N LEU A 187 -28.93 9.27 -12.41
CA LEU A 187 -27.72 8.55 -12.82
C LEU A 187 -26.46 9.42 -12.65
N ARG A 188 -26.52 10.70 -13.03
CA ARG A 188 -25.41 11.65 -12.82
C ARG A 188 -25.07 11.80 -11.32
N ASN A 189 -26.08 11.91 -10.46
CA ASN A 189 -25.87 11.98 -9.01
C ASN A 189 -25.24 10.69 -8.47
N ASP A 190 -25.69 9.52 -8.93
CA ASP A 190 -25.15 8.23 -8.52
C ASP A 190 -23.68 8.07 -8.93
N ILE A 191 -23.31 8.56 -10.12
CA ILE A 191 -21.91 8.63 -10.56
C ILE A 191 -21.12 9.55 -9.60
N ASN A 192 -21.62 10.75 -9.30
CA ASN A 192 -20.91 11.67 -8.41
C ASN A 192 -20.73 11.10 -6.99
N GLU A 193 -21.75 10.49 -6.41
CA GLU A 193 -21.69 9.85 -5.08
C GLU A 193 -20.75 8.63 -5.05
N THR A 194 -20.69 7.87 -6.15
CA THR A 194 -19.71 6.79 -6.30
C THR A 194 -18.29 7.34 -6.20
N TRP A 195 -17.98 8.42 -6.92
CA TRP A 195 -16.63 9.01 -6.87
C TRP A 195 -16.32 9.66 -5.53
N LYS A 196 -17.30 10.27 -4.87
CA LYS A 196 -17.16 10.76 -3.50
C LYS A 196 -16.78 9.63 -2.54
N THR A 197 -17.46 8.48 -2.65
CA THR A 197 -17.13 7.27 -1.87
C THR A 197 -15.71 6.78 -2.17
N ILE A 198 -15.31 6.73 -3.45
CA ILE A 198 -13.97 6.29 -3.84
C ILE A 198 -12.91 7.19 -3.22
N TYR A 199 -13.02 8.51 -3.37
CA TYR A 199 -12.04 9.45 -2.83
C TYR A 199 -12.06 9.55 -1.30
N GLU A 200 -13.19 9.29 -0.66
CA GLU A 200 -13.25 9.13 0.80
C GLU A 200 -12.36 7.97 1.22
N PHE A 201 -12.55 6.77 0.67
CA PHE A 201 -11.79 5.58 1.06
C PHE A 201 -10.31 5.66 0.66
N LEU A 202 -9.98 6.12 -0.54
CA LEU A 202 -8.59 6.27 -0.97
C LEU A 202 -7.82 7.32 -0.14
N GLY A 203 -8.52 8.36 0.35
CA GLY A 203 -7.96 9.42 1.21
C GLY A 203 -8.07 9.15 2.72
N LYS A 204 -8.74 8.08 3.15
CA LYS A 204 -9.09 7.84 4.57
C LYS A 204 -7.87 7.64 5.47
N ASN A 205 -6.80 7.05 4.96
CA ASN A 205 -5.52 6.99 5.67
C ASN A 205 -4.61 8.15 5.26
N LYS A 206 -4.59 9.23 6.04
CA LYS A 206 -3.82 10.45 5.77
C LYS A 206 -2.32 10.26 5.65
N TYR A 207 -1.77 9.25 6.31
CA TYR A 207 -0.32 9.00 6.30
C TYR A 207 0.12 8.22 5.07
N ASN A 208 -0.82 7.54 4.41
CA ASN A 208 -0.56 6.75 3.22
C ASN A 208 -1.80 6.76 2.30
N PRO A 209 -2.09 7.89 1.63
CA PRO A 209 -3.16 7.96 0.64
C PRO A 209 -2.93 6.94 -0.47
N MET A 210 -4.01 6.34 -0.95
CA MET A 210 -3.94 5.29 -1.97
C MET A 210 -3.96 5.89 -3.37
N ASP A 211 -3.24 5.26 -4.30
CA ASP A 211 -3.22 5.62 -5.71
C ASP A 211 -4.53 5.20 -6.39
N ASP A 212 -5.17 6.15 -7.08
CA ASP A 212 -6.49 5.96 -7.70
C ASP A 212 -6.41 5.13 -8.99
N ASP A 213 -5.33 5.29 -9.76
CA ASP A 213 -5.05 4.51 -10.96
C ASP A 213 -4.67 3.06 -10.64
N GLU A 214 -3.96 2.81 -9.53
CA GLU A 214 -3.70 1.47 -9.04
C GLU A 214 -5.00 0.75 -8.64
N PHE A 215 -5.89 1.45 -7.93
CA PHE A 215 -7.23 0.93 -7.61
C PHE A 215 -8.00 0.60 -8.90
N LEU A 216 -8.10 1.55 -9.83
CA LEU A 216 -8.85 1.36 -11.07
C LEU A 216 -8.29 0.21 -11.92
N ARG A 217 -6.96 0.07 -11.99
CA ARG A 217 -6.32 -1.04 -12.70
C ARG A 217 -6.71 -2.38 -12.11
N ASN A 218 -6.65 -2.52 -10.78
CA ASN A 218 -7.00 -3.78 -10.11
C ASN A 218 -8.50 -4.09 -10.18
N HIS A 219 -9.36 -3.05 -10.12
CA HIS A 219 -10.78 -3.20 -10.38
C HIS A 219 -11.04 -3.66 -11.82
N TRP A 220 -10.36 -3.07 -12.80
CA TRP A 220 -10.47 -3.48 -14.20
C TRP A 220 -10.06 -4.95 -14.39
N ILE A 221 -8.95 -5.39 -13.78
CA ILE A 221 -8.51 -6.80 -13.83
C ILE A 221 -9.57 -7.74 -13.25
N MET A 222 -10.22 -7.34 -12.16
CA MET A 222 -11.29 -8.11 -11.53
C MET A 222 -12.56 -8.12 -12.39
N TYR A 223 -12.97 -6.96 -12.92
CA TYR A 223 -14.28 -6.76 -13.55
C TYR A 223 -14.29 -7.12 -15.04
N PHE A 224 -13.20 -6.90 -15.76
CA PHE A 224 -13.08 -7.24 -17.18
C PHE A 224 -12.15 -8.42 -17.38
N LYS A 225 -12.36 -9.16 -18.47
CA LYS A 225 -11.51 -10.30 -18.82
C LYS A 225 -10.11 -9.78 -19.16
N TYR A 226 -9.12 -10.15 -18.36
CA TYR A 226 -7.74 -9.75 -18.60
C TYR A 226 -7.18 -10.36 -19.90
N ASP A 227 -6.75 -9.50 -20.83
CA ASP A 227 -5.87 -9.84 -21.95
C ASP A 227 -4.51 -9.11 -21.80
N ARG A 228 -3.40 -9.83 -21.99
CA ARG A 228 -2.05 -9.24 -21.96
C ARG A 228 -1.89 -8.15 -23.04
N LYS A 229 -2.55 -8.26 -24.18
CA LYS A 229 -2.49 -7.25 -25.26
C LYS A 229 -3.13 -5.92 -24.86
N GLU A 230 -4.18 -5.97 -24.05
CA GLU A 230 -4.92 -4.80 -23.56
C GLU A 230 -4.34 -4.26 -22.23
N SER A 231 -3.61 -5.10 -21.48
CA SER A 231 -3.08 -4.79 -20.15
C SER A 231 -2.09 -3.60 -20.08
N GLY A 232 -1.44 -3.26 -21.20
CA GLY A 232 -0.55 -2.10 -21.30
C GLY A 232 -1.28 -0.76 -21.21
N SER A 233 -2.61 -0.74 -21.35
CA SER A 233 -3.42 0.46 -21.09
C SER A 233 -4.88 0.07 -20.82
N TYR A 234 -5.16 -0.43 -19.61
CA TYR A 234 -6.54 -0.65 -19.13
C TYR A 234 -7.43 0.60 -19.36
N ALA A 235 -6.84 1.79 -19.24
CA ALA A 235 -7.47 3.06 -19.56
C ALA A 235 -7.91 3.16 -21.02
N LYS A 236 -7.07 2.73 -21.98
CA LYS A 236 -7.45 2.64 -23.40
C LYS A 236 -8.64 1.72 -23.60
N TYR A 237 -8.66 0.55 -22.97
CA TYR A 237 -9.83 -0.34 -23.06
C TYR A 237 -11.09 0.35 -22.53
N LEU A 238 -11.02 0.93 -21.32
CA LEU A 238 -12.16 1.59 -20.69
C LEU A 238 -12.68 2.76 -21.53
N LEU A 239 -11.79 3.66 -21.94
CA LEU A 239 -12.15 4.92 -22.59
C LEU A 239 -12.33 4.80 -24.10
N ASN A 240 -11.58 3.93 -24.79
CA ASN A 240 -11.60 3.89 -26.25
C ASN A 240 -12.31 2.66 -26.81
N GLU A 241 -12.63 1.66 -25.98
CA GLU A 241 -13.23 0.40 -26.45
C GLU A 241 -14.56 0.10 -25.78
N LYS A 242 -14.65 0.09 -24.44
CA LYS A 242 -15.90 -0.19 -23.69
C LYS A 242 -16.79 1.05 -23.62
N PHE A 243 -16.40 2.09 -22.87
CA PHE A 243 -17.21 3.28 -22.59
C PHE A 243 -17.03 4.36 -23.67
N THR A 244 -17.63 4.11 -24.83
CA THR A 244 -17.60 5.01 -25.99
C THR A 244 -18.99 5.44 -26.41
N ALA A 245 -19.12 6.66 -26.94
CA ALA A 245 -20.38 7.17 -27.51
C ALA A 245 -20.95 6.21 -28.57
N LYS A 246 -20.07 5.64 -29.41
CA LYS A 246 -20.43 4.64 -30.42
C LYS A 246 -21.12 3.42 -29.82
N ASN A 247 -20.65 2.91 -28.69
CA ASN A 247 -21.28 1.75 -28.05
C ASN A 247 -22.60 2.13 -27.36
N THR A 248 -22.69 3.33 -26.78
CA THR A 248 -23.94 3.85 -26.20
C THR A 248 -25.03 4.03 -27.25
N ILE A 249 -24.73 4.71 -28.36
CA ILE A 249 -25.67 4.94 -29.47
C ILE A 249 -26.12 3.60 -30.11
N LYS A 250 -25.24 2.59 -30.12
CA LYS A 250 -25.58 1.24 -30.61
C LYS A 250 -26.35 0.39 -29.60
N GLY A 251 -26.73 0.94 -28.44
CA GLY A 251 -27.44 0.21 -27.38
C GLY A 251 -26.59 -0.86 -26.68
N LYS A 252 -25.27 -0.86 -26.84
CA LYS A 252 -24.36 -1.79 -26.14
C LYS A 252 -24.06 -1.39 -24.71
N ILE A 253 -24.34 -0.13 -24.37
CA ILE A 253 -24.23 0.42 -23.01
C ILE A 253 -25.56 1.09 -22.71
N ASP A 254 -26.24 0.61 -21.67
CA ASP A 254 -27.49 1.16 -21.19
C ASP A 254 -27.34 1.68 -19.75
N LEU A 255 -28.43 2.21 -19.20
CA LEU A 255 -28.51 2.66 -17.81
C LEU A 255 -28.06 1.58 -16.82
N LYS A 256 -28.46 0.32 -17.06
CA LYS A 256 -28.18 -0.80 -16.17
C LYS A 256 -26.70 -1.16 -16.18
N GLU A 257 -26.06 -1.18 -17.35
CA GLU A 257 -24.62 -1.42 -17.48
C GLU A 257 -23.81 -0.38 -16.71
N ILE A 258 -24.14 0.91 -16.85
CA ILE A 258 -23.44 1.98 -16.11
C ILE A 258 -23.67 1.82 -14.61
N LYS A 259 -24.91 1.57 -14.18
CA LYS A 259 -25.24 1.38 -12.76
C LYS A 259 -24.48 0.22 -12.12
N VAL A 260 -24.53 -0.96 -12.73
CA VAL A 260 -23.82 -2.14 -12.21
C VAL A 260 -22.32 -1.89 -12.14
N TYR A 261 -21.77 -1.16 -13.12
CA TYR A 261 -20.35 -0.82 -13.12
C TYR A 261 -19.95 0.14 -11.99
N ILE A 262 -20.67 1.26 -11.81
CA ILE A 262 -20.35 2.22 -10.73
C ILE A 262 -20.58 1.62 -9.34
N ASP A 263 -21.62 0.80 -9.16
CA ASP A 263 -21.88 0.09 -7.90
C ASP A 263 -20.72 -0.87 -7.58
N SER A 264 -20.15 -1.51 -8.60
CA SER A 264 -18.98 -2.38 -8.41
C SER A 264 -17.73 -1.60 -7.99
N LEU A 265 -17.51 -0.40 -8.52
CA LEU A 265 -16.40 0.48 -8.10
C LEU A 265 -16.59 0.91 -6.63
N ALA A 266 -17.79 1.36 -6.27
CA ALA A 266 -18.13 1.79 -4.91
C ALA A 266 -17.98 0.65 -3.88
N LYS A 267 -18.30 -0.59 -4.25
CA LYS A 267 -18.09 -1.76 -3.38
C LYS A 267 -16.61 -2.12 -3.26
N SER A 268 -15.93 -2.20 -4.41
CA SER A 268 -14.53 -2.61 -4.49
C SER A 268 -13.56 -1.68 -3.78
N VAL A 269 -13.79 -0.36 -3.78
CA VAL A 269 -12.87 0.57 -3.11
C VAL A 269 -12.81 0.34 -1.60
N LYS A 270 -13.91 -0.12 -0.98
CA LYS A 270 -13.94 -0.48 0.44
C LYS A 270 -13.06 -1.69 0.72
N SER A 271 -13.23 -2.75 -0.06
CA SER A 271 -12.42 -3.97 0.01
C SER A 271 -10.94 -3.68 -0.26
N TRP A 272 -10.65 -2.87 -1.28
CA TRP A 272 -9.31 -2.40 -1.60
C TRP A 272 -8.69 -1.64 -0.43
N PHE A 273 -9.40 -0.68 0.15
CA PHE A 273 -8.90 0.08 1.30
C PHE A 273 -8.59 -0.83 2.50
N TYR A 274 -9.50 -1.74 2.87
CA TYR A 274 -9.29 -2.66 3.98
C TYR A 274 -8.14 -3.65 3.75
N LEU A 275 -7.87 -4.02 2.51
CA LEU A 275 -6.75 -4.91 2.15
C LEU A 275 -5.39 -4.29 2.54
N PHE A 276 -5.24 -2.97 2.43
CA PHE A 276 -4.01 -2.26 2.79
C PHE A 276 -4.08 -1.54 4.14
N ASN A 277 -5.27 -1.40 4.71
CA ASN A 277 -5.54 -0.71 5.96
C ASN A 277 -6.47 -1.52 6.87
N PRO A 278 -6.11 -2.77 7.23
CA PRO A 278 -7.00 -3.68 7.96
C PRO A 278 -7.43 -3.14 9.34
N GLN A 279 -6.65 -2.25 9.95
CA GLN A 279 -6.99 -1.60 11.22
C GLN A 279 -8.27 -0.75 11.16
N PHE A 280 -8.69 -0.29 9.98
CA PHE A 280 -9.92 0.49 9.81
C PHE A 280 -11.15 -0.37 9.52
N SER A 281 -10.97 -1.69 9.37
CA SER A 281 -12.09 -2.59 9.13
C SER A 281 -12.68 -3.10 10.45
N SER A 282 -13.94 -3.54 10.37
CA SER A 282 -14.62 -4.25 11.45
C SER A 282 -14.30 -5.76 11.49
N TYR A 283 -13.30 -6.20 10.72
CA TYR A 283 -12.93 -7.63 10.67
C TYR A 283 -12.34 -8.11 12.00
N SER A 284 -12.38 -9.43 12.18
CA SER A 284 -11.75 -10.11 13.31
C SER A 284 -10.24 -9.89 13.33
N ASP A 285 -9.64 -10.05 14.52
CA ASP A 285 -8.18 -9.91 14.68
C ASP A 285 -7.41 -10.96 13.87
N ASP A 286 -7.95 -12.16 13.69
CA ASP A 286 -7.35 -13.20 12.84
C ASP A 286 -7.35 -12.79 11.36
N THR A 287 -8.48 -12.30 10.85
CA THR A 287 -8.57 -11.78 9.47
C THR A 287 -7.59 -10.62 9.26
N LYS A 288 -7.52 -9.69 10.22
CA LYS A 288 -6.59 -8.56 10.16
C LYS A 288 -5.13 -9.04 10.15
N GLU A 289 -4.80 -10.05 10.94
CA GLU A 289 -3.45 -10.64 10.97
C GLU A 289 -3.10 -11.33 9.63
N TRP A 290 -4.03 -12.05 9.00
CA TRP A 290 -3.81 -12.64 7.67
C TRP A 290 -3.62 -11.59 6.57
N ILE A 291 -4.41 -10.52 6.58
CA ILE A 291 -4.23 -9.39 5.66
C ILE A 291 -2.85 -8.75 5.92
N GLN A 292 -2.45 -8.58 7.17
CA GLN A 292 -1.13 -8.07 7.49
C GLN A 292 -0.03 -8.99 6.98
N LYS A 293 -0.08 -10.31 7.19
CA LYS A 293 0.90 -11.27 6.64
C LYS A 293 1.07 -11.11 5.12
N LEU A 294 -0.03 -10.95 4.38
CA LEU A 294 -0.01 -10.67 2.95
C LEU A 294 0.64 -9.34 2.59
N ASN A 295 0.38 -8.27 3.37
CA ASN A 295 1.06 -6.99 3.22
C ASN A 295 2.56 -7.08 3.50
N ARG A 296 2.98 -7.92 4.46
CA ARG A 296 4.40 -8.15 4.81
C ARG A 296 5.18 -8.79 3.66
N ILE A 297 4.58 -9.79 2.99
CA ILE A 297 5.25 -10.57 1.95
C ILE A 297 5.10 -10.00 0.52
N SER A 298 4.19 -9.03 0.34
CA SER A 298 3.71 -8.47 -0.95
C SER A 298 2.77 -9.38 -1.73
N MET A 299 1.54 -8.91 -1.90
CA MET A 299 0.41 -9.64 -2.51
C MET A 299 0.58 -9.97 -4.01
N SER A 300 1.58 -9.39 -4.68
CA SER A 300 1.90 -9.70 -6.08
C SER A 300 0.66 -9.60 -7.01
N ALA A 301 0.25 -10.69 -7.67
CA ALA A 301 -0.87 -10.71 -8.60
C ALA A 301 -2.25 -11.01 -7.98
N PHE A 302 -2.31 -11.23 -6.66
CA PHE A 302 -3.56 -11.60 -5.96
C PHE A 302 -4.53 -10.48 -5.59
N PRO A 303 -4.17 -9.16 -5.51
CA PRO A 303 -5.11 -8.14 -5.06
C PRO A 303 -6.47 -8.10 -5.78
N PRO A 304 -6.57 -8.29 -7.12
CA PRO A 304 -7.87 -8.38 -7.80
C PRO A 304 -8.74 -9.55 -7.30
N LEU A 305 -8.12 -10.69 -7.01
CA LEU A 305 -8.82 -11.88 -6.50
C LEU A 305 -9.26 -11.69 -5.05
N PHE A 306 -8.42 -11.09 -4.21
CA PHE A 306 -8.78 -10.76 -2.83
C PHE A 306 -9.92 -9.76 -2.76
N MET A 307 -9.88 -8.72 -3.59
CA MET A 307 -10.98 -7.76 -3.71
C MET A 307 -12.27 -8.44 -4.18
N ALA A 308 -12.19 -9.38 -5.13
CA ALA A 308 -13.34 -10.16 -5.57
C ALA A 308 -13.94 -10.99 -4.42
N SER A 309 -13.10 -11.70 -3.66
CA SER A 309 -13.55 -12.53 -2.53
C SER A 309 -14.15 -11.70 -1.41
N MET A 310 -13.53 -10.59 -1.02
CA MET A 310 -14.07 -9.68 0.00
C MET A 310 -15.40 -9.05 -0.43
N ASN A 311 -15.62 -8.87 -1.74
CA ASN A 311 -16.89 -8.38 -2.27
C ASN A 311 -18.01 -9.43 -2.27
N LYS A 312 -17.71 -10.72 -2.18
CA LYS A 312 -18.66 -11.82 -2.45
C LYS A 312 -18.82 -12.81 -1.31
N CYS A 313 -17.86 -12.86 -0.39
CA CYS A 313 -17.73 -13.88 0.64
C CYS A 313 -17.61 -13.27 2.04
N THR A 314 -17.91 -14.08 3.05
CA THR A 314 -17.66 -13.76 4.47
C THR A 314 -16.19 -13.94 4.84
N GLU A 315 -15.78 -13.44 6.02
CA GLU A 315 -14.42 -13.64 6.54
C GLU A 315 -14.02 -15.12 6.58
N GLU A 316 -14.91 -15.97 7.07
CA GLU A 316 -14.69 -17.43 7.18
C GLU A 316 -14.42 -18.09 5.82
N GLU A 317 -15.00 -17.55 4.75
CA GLU A 317 -14.86 -18.08 3.39
C GLU A 317 -13.60 -17.57 2.68
N PHE A 318 -13.23 -16.30 2.83
CA PHE A 318 -12.08 -15.73 2.12
C PHE A 318 -10.75 -15.85 2.86
N VAL A 319 -10.72 -15.99 4.19
CA VAL A 319 -9.47 -16.17 4.94
C VAL A 319 -8.67 -17.40 4.46
N PRO A 320 -9.29 -18.57 4.18
CA PRO A 320 -8.59 -19.72 3.60
C PRO A 320 -7.94 -19.43 2.23
N LEU A 321 -8.51 -18.54 1.43
CA LEU A 321 -7.90 -18.04 0.20
C LEU A 321 -6.64 -17.22 0.49
N PHE A 322 -6.68 -16.35 1.50
CA PHE A 322 -5.53 -15.53 1.89
C PHE A 322 -4.37 -16.41 2.39
N GLN A 323 -4.68 -17.45 3.16
CA GLN A 323 -3.72 -18.46 3.61
C GLN A 323 -3.07 -19.20 2.43
N SER A 324 -3.89 -19.66 1.48
CA SER A 324 -3.41 -20.37 0.29
C SER A 324 -2.54 -19.48 -0.60
N ALA A 325 -2.92 -18.21 -0.76
CA ALA A 325 -2.14 -17.24 -1.52
C ALA A 325 -0.84 -16.84 -0.81
N GLU A 326 -0.84 -16.65 0.51
CA GLU A 326 0.38 -16.43 1.30
C GLU A 326 1.37 -17.58 1.13
N LYS A 327 0.87 -18.82 1.23
CA LYS A 327 1.64 -20.03 0.99
C LYS A 327 2.21 -20.07 -0.44
N PHE A 328 1.41 -19.77 -1.47
CA PHE A 328 1.90 -19.68 -2.85
C PHE A 328 3.02 -18.63 -2.97
N ILE A 329 2.80 -17.41 -2.48
CA ILE A 329 3.78 -16.32 -2.57
C ILE A 329 5.10 -16.70 -1.88
N PHE A 330 5.03 -17.25 -0.66
CA PHE A 330 6.24 -17.63 0.08
C PHE A 330 6.97 -18.81 -0.57
N LEU A 331 6.27 -19.92 -0.81
CA LEU A 331 6.90 -21.13 -1.33
C LEU A 331 7.39 -20.96 -2.76
N VAL A 332 6.60 -20.34 -3.63
CA VAL A 332 6.93 -20.22 -5.06
C VAL A 332 7.90 -19.07 -5.31
N PHE A 333 7.69 -17.89 -4.72
CA PHE A 333 8.54 -16.72 -5.02
C PHE A 333 9.72 -16.56 -4.06
N ARG A 334 9.58 -16.89 -2.77
CA ARG A 334 10.64 -16.71 -1.78
C ARG A 334 11.49 -17.96 -1.57
N LEU A 335 10.93 -19.17 -1.64
CA LEU A 335 11.75 -20.39 -1.52
C LEU A 335 12.26 -20.83 -2.89
N SER A 336 11.35 -21.08 -3.83
CA SER A 336 11.70 -21.64 -5.15
C SER A 336 12.32 -20.61 -6.11
N GLN A 337 12.44 -19.36 -5.67
CA GLN A 337 12.99 -18.22 -6.43
C GLN A 337 12.35 -18.03 -7.81
N ARG A 338 11.06 -18.39 -7.97
CA ARG A 338 10.35 -18.11 -9.22
C ARG A 338 10.06 -16.60 -9.31
N PRO A 339 10.04 -16.02 -10.53
CA PRO A 339 9.65 -14.63 -10.72
C PRO A 339 8.26 -14.32 -10.15
N SER A 340 8.08 -13.15 -9.55
CA SER A 340 6.81 -12.72 -8.92
C SER A 340 5.65 -12.55 -9.91
N ASN A 341 5.93 -12.54 -11.22
CA ASN A 341 4.91 -12.51 -12.28
C ASN A 341 4.47 -13.91 -12.73
N THR A 342 5.03 -14.98 -12.16
CA THR A 342 4.66 -16.36 -12.49
C THR A 342 3.15 -16.54 -12.27
N LYS A 343 2.45 -17.00 -13.31
CA LYS A 343 0.99 -17.21 -13.32
C LYS A 343 0.14 -15.97 -13.05
N ASN A 344 0.67 -14.74 -13.14
CA ASN A 344 -0.11 -13.53 -12.92
C ASN A 344 -1.41 -13.46 -13.75
N SER A 345 -1.34 -13.72 -15.05
CA SER A 345 -2.49 -13.71 -15.95
C SER A 345 -3.50 -14.81 -15.64
N HIS A 346 -3.05 -15.91 -15.03
CA HIS A 346 -3.94 -16.95 -14.55
C HIS A 346 -4.75 -16.47 -13.35
N PHE A 347 -4.10 -15.89 -12.34
CA PHE A 347 -4.78 -15.32 -11.18
C PHE A 347 -5.73 -14.17 -11.55
N TYR A 348 -5.35 -13.35 -12.53
CA TYR A 348 -6.21 -12.29 -13.07
C TYR A 348 -7.48 -12.84 -13.73
N ARG A 349 -7.36 -13.89 -14.55
CA ARG A 349 -8.54 -14.57 -15.12
C ARG A 349 -9.39 -15.22 -14.01
N LEU A 350 -8.74 -15.84 -13.03
CA LEU A 350 -9.41 -16.48 -11.90
C LEU A 350 -10.23 -15.48 -11.07
N ALA A 351 -9.70 -14.27 -10.84
CA ALA A 351 -10.42 -13.17 -10.20
C ALA A 351 -11.71 -12.80 -10.95
N ASN A 352 -11.62 -12.66 -12.27
CA ASN A 352 -12.79 -12.36 -13.10
C ASN A 352 -13.80 -13.52 -13.12
N SER A 353 -13.34 -14.76 -13.33
CA SER A 353 -14.21 -15.92 -13.35
C SER A 353 -14.95 -16.09 -12.02
N PHE A 354 -14.25 -15.95 -10.89
CA PHE A 354 -14.86 -16.00 -9.57
C PHE A 354 -15.86 -14.86 -9.34
N TYR A 355 -15.51 -13.61 -9.66
CA TYR A 355 -16.38 -12.45 -9.41
C TYR A 355 -17.74 -12.56 -10.12
N PHE A 356 -17.75 -13.11 -11.34
CA PHE A 356 -18.95 -13.31 -12.15
C PHE A 356 -19.54 -14.73 -12.07
N GLY A 357 -18.94 -15.65 -11.30
CA GLY A 357 -19.37 -17.05 -11.24
C GLY A 357 -19.29 -17.79 -12.57
N LYS A 358 -18.35 -17.41 -13.45
CA LYS A 358 -18.13 -18.08 -14.74
C LYS A 358 -17.55 -19.46 -14.51
N GLU A 359 -17.90 -20.42 -15.38
CA GLU A 359 -17.34 -21.78 -15.33
C GLU A 359 -17.53 -22.44 -13.95
N GLU A 360 -18.63 -22.10 -13.25
CA GLU A 360 -18.92 -22.57 -11.89
C GLU A 360 -17.77 -22.31 -10.88
N THR A 361 -17.00 -21.23 -11.11
CA THR A 361 -15.86 -20.88 -10.26
C THR A 361 -16.35 -20.45 -8.87
N THR A 362 -16.09 -21.28 -7.87
CA THR A 362 -16.40 -21.04 -6.45
C THR A 362 -15.13 -20.68 -5.69
N ILE A 363 -15.28 -20.11 -4.48
CA ILE A 363 -14.11 -19.81 -3.62
C ILE A 363 -13.31 -21.08 -3.31
N LYS A 364 -13.99 -22.22 -3.15
CA LYS A 364 -13.37 -23.52 -2.94
C LYS A 364 -12.55 -23.97 -4.14
N SER A 365 -13.08 -23.86 -5.36
CA SER A 365 -12.33 -24.23 -6.57
C SER A 365 -11.14 -23.30 -6.82
N VAL A 366 -11.26 -22.01 -6.51
CA VAL A 366 -10.15 -21.05 -6.54
C VAL A 366 -9.04 -21.46 -5.56
N ILE A 367 -9.39 -21.77 -4.31
CA ILE A 367 -8.44 -22.22 -3.29
C ILE A 367 -7.73 -23.51 -3.75
N SER A 368 -8.49 -24.51 -4.20
CA SER A 368 -7.94 -25.75 -4.72
C SER A 368 -7.00 -25.51 -5.91
N ASN A 369 -7.35 -24.59 -6.81
CA ASN A 369 -6.51 -24.25 -7.95
C ASN A 369 -5.17 -23.62 -7.52
N ILE A 370 -5.18 -22.71 -6.54
CA ILE A 370 -3.95 -22.10 -6.01
C ILE A 370 -3.09 -23.14 -5.29
N ASN A 371 -3.72 -24.02 -4.51
CA ASN A 371 -3.01 -25.10 -3.81
C ASN A 371 -2.38 -26.09 -4.80
N TRP A 372 -3.12 -26.49 -5.85
CA TRP A 372 -2.59 -27.33 -6.94
C TRP A 372 -1.46 -26.62 -7.70
N LEU A 373 -1.59 -25.33 -8.01
CA LEU A 373 -0.48 -24.57 -8.61
C LEU A 373 0.73 -24.48 -7.67
N THR A 374 0.52 -24.45 -6.36
CA THR A 374 1.62 -24.45 -5.39
C THR A 374 2.31 -25.81 -5.38
N GLN A 375 1.57 -26.88 -5.08
CA GLN A 375 2.10 -28.19 -4.67
C GLN A 375 1.96 -29.30 -5.72
N GLY A 376 1.34 -29.04 -6.87
CA GLY A 376 1.03 -30.07 -7.87
C GLY A 376 0.01 -31.09 -7.37
N GLU A 377 -0.19 -32.14 -8.18
CA GLU A 377 -0.75 -33.41 -7.72
C GLU A 377 0.38 -34.24 -7.14
N SER A 378 0.11 -35.01 -6.09
CA SER A 378 0.97 -36.09 -5.62
C SER A 378 0.59 -37.40 -6.31
N GLY A 379 1.56 -38.10 -6.89
CA GLY A 379 1.39 -39.40 -7.51
C GLY A 379 2.51 -40.37 -7.12
N GLU A 380 2.30 -41.65 -7.39
CA GLU A 380 3.23 -42.74 -7.10
C GLU A 380 3.56 -43.49 -8.40
N GLY A 381 4.82 -43.91 -8.55
CA GLY A 381 5.32 -44.68 -9.70
C GLY A 381 6.36 -43.94 -10.55
N ASP A 382 7.02 -44.68 -11.44
CA ASP A 382 8.17 -44.20 -12.24
C ASP A 382 7.79 -43.13 -13.30
N ASP A 383 6.50 -43.01 -13.64
CA ASP A 383 5.98 -42.05 -14.63
C ASP A 383 5.38 -40.77 -14.02
N TYR A 384 5.46 -40.59 -12.70
CA TYR A 384 4.87 -39.43 -12.03
C TYR A 384 5.68 -38.15 -12.28
N VAL A 385 4.99 -37.08 -12.73
CA VAL A 385 5.59 -35.76 -12.96
C VAL A 385 4.94 -34.72 -12.04
N TYR A 386 5.73 -34.16 -11.13
CA TYR A 386 5.29 -33.06 -10.26
C TYR A 386 5.03 -31.79 -11.07
N HIS A 387 3.78 -31.31 -11.05
CA HIS A 387 3.33 -30.15 -11.84
C HIS A 387 3.22 -28.83 -11.04
N GLY A 388 3.59 -28.83 -9.77
CA GLY A 388 3.58 -27.65 -8.91
C GLY A 388 4.67 -26.63 -9.27
N TRP A 389 4.48 -25.37 -8.84
CA TRP A 389 5.48 -24.32 -9.01
C TRP A 389 6.48 -24.23 -7.85
N PHE A 390 6.12 -24.75 -6.68
CA PHE A 390 7.02 -24.89 -5.53
C PHE A 390 8.04 -25.99 -5.81
N ASP A 391 9.32 -25.71 -5.58
CA ASP A 391 10.43 -26.59 -5.84
C ASP A 391 11.50 -26.41 -4.76
N LEU A 392 11.61 -27.40 -3.87
CA LEU A 392 12.55 -27.35 -2.76
C LEU A 392 14.00 -27.59 -3.23
N GLY A 393 14.19 -28.32 -4.33
CA GLY A 393 15.50 -28.49 -4.97
C GLY A 393 16.06 -27.16 -5.48
N LYS A 394 15.20 -26.29 -6.02
CA LYS A 394 15.57 -24.91 -6.37
C LYS A 394 15.95 -24.07 -5.16
N PHE A 395 15.24 -24.23 -4.04
CA PHE A 395 15.61 -23.55 -2.81
C PHE A 395 16.99 -23.98 -2.32
N GLN A 396 17.26 -25.30 -2.29
CA GLN A 396 18.58 -25.84 -1.95
C GLN A 396 19.68 -25.30 -2.87
N THR A 397 19.47 -25.36 -4.19
CA THR A 397 20.43 -24.86 -5.19
C THR A 397 20.71 -23.37 -5.01
N TYR A 398 19.66 -22.56 -4.78
CA TYR A 398 19.80 -21.14 -4.54
C TYR A 398 20.65 -20.85 -3.29
N ILE A 399 20.33 -21.48 -2.15
CA ILE A 399 21.09 -21.30 -0.91
C ILE A 399 22.54 -21.76 -1.06
N GLN A 400 22.79 -22.85 -1.79
CA GLN A 400 24.15 -23.31 -2.10
C GLN A 400 24.94 -22.29 -2.92
N ASP A 401 24.36 -21.68 -3.96
CA ASP A 401 24.99 -20.57 -4.71
C ASP A 401 25.27 -19.36 -3.80
N GLN A 402 24.36 -19.02 -2.88
CA GLN A 402 24.61 -17.95 -1.91
C GLN A 402 25.77 -18.27 -0.96
N TYR A 403 25.93 -19.53 -0.52
CA TYR A 403 27.09 -19.94 0.27
C TYR A 403 28.40 -19.88 -0.53
N GLN A 404 28.38 -20.23 -1.82
CA GLN A 404 29.55 -20.10 -2.69
C GLN A 404 30.03 -18.64 -2.81
N ARG A 405 29.11 -17.68 -2.71
CA ARG A 405 29.40 -16.23 -2.68
C ARG A 405 29.76 -15.71 -1.29
N GLY A 406 29.71 -16.56 -0.26
CA GLY A 406 29.97 -16.15 1.14
C GLY A 406 28.81 -15.43 1.81
N GLU A 407 27.60 -15.49 1.25
CA GLU A 407 26.42 -14.77 1.76
C GLU A 407 25.39 -15.68 2.46
N GLY A 408 25.31 -16.96 2.07
CA GLY A 408 24.47 -18.00 2.68
C GLY A 408 22.99 -17.60 2.86
N PHE A 409 22.39 -17.95 4.00
CA PHE A 409 21.02 -17.54 4.31
C PHE A 409 20.89 -16.03 4.51
N TYR A 410 21.98 -15.34 4.86
CA TYR A 410 21.89 -13.91 5.11
C TYR A 410 21.38 -13.18 3.88
N SER A 411 21.72 -13.55 2.63
CA SER A 411 21.20 -12.89 1.41
C SER A 411 19.80 -13.34 0.97
N TRP A 412 19.23 -14.38 1.58
CA TRP A 412 17.93 -14.90 1.18
C TRP A 412 16.81 -13.84 1.28
N ASN A 413 16.15 -13.58 0.15
CA ASN A 413 15.08 -12.58 0.06
C ASN A 413 13.82 -12.90 0.89
N GLY A 414 13.66 -14.15 1.34
CA GLY A 414 12.60 -14.57 2.26
C GLY A 414 12.96 -14.46 3.74
N LEU A 415 14.22 -14.21 4.09
CA LEU A 415 14.74 -14.33 5.46
C LEU A 415 13.99 -13.47 6.48
N ARG A 416 13.79 -12.18 6.18
CA ARG A 416 13.12 -11.25 7.11
C ARG A 416 11.70 -11.68 7.46
N TYR A 417 10.94 -12.10 6.45
CA TYR A 417 9.59 -12.60 6.66
C TYR A 417 9.59 -13.92 7.44
N PHE A 418 10.50 -14.84 7.09
CA PHE A 418 10.66 -16.11 7.79
C PHE A 418 11.00 -15.92 9.28
N LEU A 419 11.99 -15.09 9.60
CA LEU A 419 12.40 -14.81 10.99
C LEU A 419 11.28 -14.14 11.79
N PHE A 420 10.48 -13.28 11.15
CA PHE A 420 9.34 -12.66 11.81
C PHE A 420 8.20 -13.65 12.07
N GLU A 421 7.89 -14.54 11.13
CA GLU A 421 6.93 -15.62 11.38
C GLU A 421 7.42 -16.57 12.48
N TYR A 422 8.74 -16.80 12.58
CA TYR A 422 9.34 -17.57 13.67
C TYR A 422 9.22 -16.85 15.03
N GLU A 423 9.44 -15.54 15.07
CA GLU A 423 9.21 -14.70 16.25
C GLU A 423 7.75 -14.79 16.72
N LEU A 424 6.78 -14.69 15.80
CA LEU A 424 5.36 -14.84 16.14
C LEU A 424 5.02 -16.24 16.67
N TYR A 425 5.62 -17.28 16.09
CA TYR A 425 5.46 -18.65 16.59
C TYR A 425 5.99 -18.81 18.02
N LEU A 426 7.16 -18.25 18.32
CA LEU A 426 7.72 -18.27 19.67
C LEU A 426 6.88 -17.44 20.65
N GLN A 427 6.38 -16.28 20.22
CA GLN A 427 5.45 -15.46 21.00
C GLN A 427 4.19 -16.24 21.39
N GLN A 428 3.55 -16.90 20.42
CA GLN A 428 2.37 -17.72 20.66
C GLN A 428 2.66 -18.86 21.62
N LYS A 429 3.79 -19.56 21.43
CA LYS A 429 4.20 -20.65 22.33
C LYS A 429 4.44 -20.19 23.76
N ALA A 430 4.90 -18.95 23.95
CA ALA A 430 5.14 -18.35 25.25
C ALA A 430 3.89 -17.72 25.88
N ASN A 431 2.74 -17.69 25.19
CA ASN A 431 1.55 -16.91 25.57
C ASN A 431 1.88 -15.46 25.94
N GLY A 432 2.81 -14.86 25.19
CA GLY A 432 3.39 -13.57 25.55
C GLY A 432 2.87 -12.39 24.73
N ASN A 433 3.08 -11.18 25.27
CA ASN A 433 2.73 -9.93 24.60
C ASN A 433 3.62 -9.65 23.38
N GLN A 434 3.17 -8.80 22.46
CA GLN A 434 3.95 -8.41 21.28
C GLN A 434 5.22 -7.66 21.69
N LYS A 435 6.39 -8.23 21.36
CA LYS A 435 7.71 -7.62 21.58
C LYS A 435 8.26 -6.91 20.34
N VAL A 436 7.83 -7.33 19.14
CA VAL A 436 8.30 -6.78 17.87
C VAL A 436 7.12 -6.46 16.96
N LYS A 437 7.08 -5.24 16.43
CA LYS A 437 6.11 -4.82 15.42
C LYS A 437 6.74 -4.89 14.03
N TRP A 438 6.01 -5.45 13.06
CA TRP A 438 6.50 -5.53 11.69
C TRP A 438 6.80 -4.14 11.09
N SER A 439 5.99 -3.13 11.38
CA SER A 439 6.19 -1.76 10.90
C SER A 439 7.58 -1.22 11.27
N ASP A 440 8.03 -1.53 12.48
CA ASP A 440 9.29 -1.01 13.03
C ASP A 440 10.46 -1.89 12.58
N PHE A 441 10.22 -3.20 12.48
CA PHE A 441 11.16 -4.15 11.91
C PHE A 441 11.46 -3.83 10.45
N ASN A 442 10.44 -3.68 9.58
CA ASN A 442 10.62 -3.55 8.14
C ASN A 442 11.21 -2.21 7.69
N LYS A 443 10.95 -1.12 8.43
CA LYS A 443 11.51 0.23 8.17
C LYS A 443 13.01 0.32 8.40
N ARG A 444 13.53 -0.47 9.34
CA ARG A 444 14.97 -0.52 9.64
C ARG A 444 15.72 -1.29 8.56
N LYS A 445 17.02 -0.97 8.40
CA LYS A 445 17.88 -1.70 7.48
C LYS A 445 18.04 -3.14 7.96
N LYS A 446 18.34 -4.05 7.04
CA LYS A 446 18.47 -5.48 7.36
C LYS A 446 19.53 -5.71 8.44
N GLU A 447 20.64 -4.99 8.33
CA GLU A 447 21.78 -5.02 9.23
C GLU A 447 21.44 -4.51 10.65
N ASP A 448 20.33 -3.76 10.82
CA ASP A 448 19.88 -3.30 12.15
C ASP A 448 18.86 -4.26 12.80
N THR A 449 18.42 -5.27 12.03
CA THR A 449 17.26 -6.09 12.36
C THR A 449 17.58 -7.58 12.45
N ILE A 450 18.70 -8.00 11.86
CA ILE A 450 19.20 -9.35 11.90
C ILE A 450 20.62 -9.31 12.45
N GLU A 451 20.84 -10.04 13.53
CA GLU A 451 22.15 -10.18 14.16
C GLU A 451 22.79 -11.52 13.82
N HIS A 452 24.11 -11.48 13.66
CA HIS A 452 24.98 -12.64 13.57
C HIS A 452 25.49 -13.00 14.97
N ILE A 453 25.01 -14.10 15.54
CA ILE A 453 25.38 -14.47 16.92
C ILE A 453 26.88 -14.74 17.01
N TYR A 454 27.39 -15.68 16.21
CA TYR A 454 28.81 -15.74 15.81
C TYR A 454 29.09 -14.59 14.83
N PRO A 455 29.94 -13.60 15.20
CA PRO A 455 30.04 -12.34 14.49
C PRO A 455 30.93 -12.42 13.23
N GLN A 456 30.74 -11.47 12.31
CA GLN A 456 31.53 -11.39 11.06
C GLN A 456 33.03 -11.16 11.32
N THR A 457 33.37 -10.45 12.40
CA THR A 457 34.75 -10.22 12.85
C THR A 457 35.00 -10.91 14.18
N ALA A 458 35.26 -12.22 14.16
CA ALA A 458 35.41 -13.03 15.36
C ALA A 458 36.86 -13.10 15.88
N THR A 459 37.37 -11.99 16.43
CA THR A 459 38.77 -11.90 16.92
C THR A 459 38.96 -12.33 18.37
N ASP A 460 37.90 -12.31 19.18
CA ASP A 460 37.99 -12.67 20.60
C ASP A 460 38.27 -14.17 20.81
N LYS A 461 39.02 -14.48 21.88
CA LYS A 461 39.48 -15.85 22.16
C LYS A 461 38.34 -16.87 22.23
N CYS A 462 37.20 -16.47 22.82
CA CYS A 462 36.00 -17.30 22.94
C CYS A 462 35.47 -17.81 21.59
N TRP A 463 35.63 -17.04 20.52
CA TRP A 463 35.24 -17.47 19.18
C TRP A 463 36.36 -18.26 18.51
N SER A 464 37.60 -17.79 18.65
CA SER A 464 38.75 -18.45 18.02
C SER A 464 38.93 -19.90 18.52
N THR A 465 38.65 -20.20 19.79
CA THR A 465 38.77 -21.55 20.35
C THR A 465 37.81 -22.54 19.70
N GLU A 466 36.55 -22.12 19.50
CA GLU A 466 35.48 -23.01 19.01
C GLU A 466 35.41 -23.08 17.47
N PHE A 467 35.91 -22.04 16.77
CA PHE A 467 35.71 -21.90 15.32
C PHE A 467 37.01 -21.99 14.50
N ASN A 468 38.21 -21.82 15.07
CA ASN A 468 39.46 -21.85 14.27
C ASN A 468 39.82 -23.22 13.72
N MET A 469 39.26 -24.30 14.27
CA MET A 469 39.46 -25.65 13.73
C MET A 469 38.91 -25.79 12.30
N TYR A 470 37.88 -25.01 11.96
CA TYR A 470 37.30 -24.95 10.62
C TYR A 470 38.08 -24.02 9.71
N ASN A 471 38.15 -24.35 8.42
CA ASN A 471 38.77 -23.48 7.42
C ASN A 471 37.91 -22.24 7.12
N LYS A 472 38.47 -21.29 6.34
CA LYS A 472 37.79 -20.02 6.01
C LYS A 472 36.42 -20.22 5.35
N LYS A 473 36.26 -21.24 4.49
CA LYS A 473 35.02 -21.52 3.78
C LYS A 473 33.96 -22.06 4.74
N GLU A 474 34.33 -23.02 5.58
CA GLU A 474 33.45 -23.59 6.62
C GLU A 474 33.00 -22.55 7.63
N ARG A 475 33.91 -21.69 8.12
CA ARG A 475 33.55 -20.55 8.99
C ARG A 475 32.59 -19.58 8.31
N SER A 476 32.72 -19.35 6.99
CA SER A 476 31.78 -18.52 6.23
C SER A 476 30.40 -19.16 6.11
N ILE A 477 30.32 -20.49 6.04
CA ILE A 477 29.05 -21.23 6.06
C ILE A 477 28.41 -21.08 7.44
N LEU A 478 29.14 -21.34 8.53
CA LEU A 478 28.66 -21.19 9.92
C LEU A 478 28.17 -19.77 10.21
N LEU A 479 28.92 -18.76 9.76
CA LEU A 479 28.56 -17.35 9.88
C LEU A 479 27.19 -17.06 9.28
N ASN A 480 26.97 -17.45 8.03
CA ASN A 480 25.74 -17.14 7.30
C ASN A 480 24.70 -18.26 7.36
N ASN A 481 24.83 -19.17 8.32
CA ASN A 481 23.88 -20.25 8.53
C ASN A 481 22.58 -19.75 9.16
N LEU A 482 21.44 -20.32 8.78
CA LEU A 482 20.14 -19.97 9.33
C LEU A 482 20.12 -20.00 10.87
N GLY A 483 20.78 -20.99 11.48
CA GLY A 483 20.86 -21.13 12.93
C GLY A 483 21.64 -20.02 13.62
N ASN A 484 22.54 -19.32 12.91
CA ASN A 484 23.34 -18.22 13.44
C ASN A 484 22.68 -16.83 13.32
N LEU A 485 21.55 -16.74 12.61
CA LEU A 485 20.85 -15.49 12.35
C LEU A 485 19.66 -15.33 13.30
N VAL A 486 19.61 -14.20 14.01
CA VAL A 486 18.53 -13.89 14.97
C VAL A 486 17.89 -12.55 14.65
N LEU A 487 16.56 -12.50 14.79
CA LEU A 487 15.82 -11.25 14.68
C LEU A 487 16.05 -10.40 15.93
N LEU A 488 16.32 -9.12 15.76
CA LEU A 488 16.46 -8.18 16.86
C LEU A 488 15.20 -7.33 17.07
N GLY A 489 14.66 -7.36 18.29
CA GLY A 489 13.53 -6.52 18.67
C GLY A 489 13.86 -5.02 18.68
N GLN A 490 15.12 -4.67 18.92
CA GLN A 490 15.63 -3.29 18.96
C GLN A 490 17.02 -3.21 18.31
N SER A 491 17.46 -2.02 17.91
CA SER A 491 18.77 -1.84 17.29
C SER A 491 19.90 -1.92 18.33
N LYS A 492 20.18 -3.14 18.82
CA LYS A 492 21.29 -3.44 19.74
C LYS A 492 22.57 -3.89 19.02
N ASN A 493 22.57 -3.92 17.68
CA ASN A 493 23.68 -4.46 16.89
C ASN A 493 25.01 -3.71 17.10
N SER A 494 24.95 -2.40 17.28
CA SER A 494 26.14 -1.58 17.56
C SER A 494 26.74 -1.83 18.95
N GLU A 495 25.96 -2.39 19.89
CA GLU A 495 26.38 -2.71 21.25
C GLU A 495 26.99 -4.12 21.35
N PHE A 496 26.42 -5.10 20.64
CA PHE A 496 26.93 -6.47 20.65
C PHE A 496 28.25 -6.63 19.89
N GLN A 497 28.41 -5.98 18.73
CA GLN A 497 29.63 -6.02 17.91
C GLN A 497 30.18 -7.45 17.77
N ASN A 498 31.48 -7.63 18.02
CA ASN A 498 32.19 -8.92 18.01
C ASN A 498 32.29 -9.60 19.38
N LYS A 499 31.59 -9.08 20.40
CA LYS A 499 31.70 -9.59 21.78
C LYS A 499 31.31 -11.07 21.89
N CYS A 500 31.90 -11.75 22.85
CA CYS A 500 31.60 -13.15 23.15
C CYS A 500 30.10 -13.39 23.44
N PHE A 501 29.65 -14.61 23.21
CA PHE A 501 28.27 -15.02 23.45
C PHE A 501 27.77 -14.71 24.86
N SER A 502 28.60 -14.91 25.89
CA SER A 502 28.25 -14.60 27.29
C SER A 502 27.84 -13.14 27.48
N PHE A 503 28.54 -12.21 26.82
CA PHE A 503 28.19 -10.79 26.81
C PHE A 503 26.88 -10.55 26.05
N LYS A 504 26.74 -11.09 24.83
CA LYS A 504 25.50 -10.93 24.04
C LYS A 504 24.27 -11.52 24.76
N LYS A 505 24.46 -12.61 25.49
CA LYS A 505 23.44 -13.25 26.34
C LYS A 505 22.97 -12.30 27.43
N LYS A 506 23.91 -11.72 28.19
CA LYS A 506 23.63 -10.77 29.28
C LYS A 506 24.87 -9.94 29.65
N HIS A 507 24.71 -8.62 29.69
CA HIS A 507 25.72 -7.68 30.18
C HIS A 507 25.07 -6.46 30.83
N THR A 508 25.86 -5.66 31.56
CA THR A 508 25.41 -4.37 32.11
C THR A 508 25.79 -3.25 31.15
N ASN A 509 24.81 -2.45 30.73
CA ASN A 509 25.06 -1.31 29.85
C ASN A 509 25.54 -0.06 30.63
N ASN A 510 25.85 1.01 29.88
CA ASN A 510 26.32 2.29 30.44
C ASN A 510 25.29 2.98 31.37
N LEU A 511 24.03 2.53 31.39
CA LEU A 511 22.97 3.01 32.26
C LEU A 511 22.75 2.11 33.50
N ASN A 512 23.73 1.26 33.84
CA ASN A 512 23.67 0.28 34.93
C ASN A 512 22.46 -0.67 34.86
N SER A 513 21.93 -0.90 33.66
CA SER A 513 20.82 -1.82 33.44
C SER A 513 21.34 -3.12 32.82
N GLU A 514 20.82 -4.25 33.29
CA GLU A 514 21.10 -5.53 32.66
C GLU A 514 20.34 -5.65 31.34
N VAL A 515 21.07 -5.90 30.26
CA VAL A 515 20.55 -6.01 28.89
C VAL A 515 21.20 -7.20 28.18
N GLY A 516 20.57 -7.68 27.13
CA GLY A 516 21.11 -8.74 26.29
C GLY A 516 20.00 -9.45 25.53
N PHE A 517 20.31 -10.64 25.03
CA PHE A 517 19.31 -11.49 24.39
C PHE A 517 18.22 -11.96 25.37
N TYR A 518 18.57 -12.18 26.64
CA TYR A 518 17.64 -12.73 27.64
C TYR A 518 16.39 -11.87 27.93
N ASN A 519 16.43 -10.58 27.61
CA ASN A 519 15.30 -9.66 27.76
C ASN A 519 14.84 -9.02 26.43
N GLY A 520 15.32 -9.54 25.30
CA GLY A 520 14.96 -9.09 23.95
C GLY A 520 13.63 -9.65 23.43
N ALA A 521 13.55 -9.79 22.11
CA ALA A 521 12.52 -10.51 21.36
C ALA A 521 12.47 -12.00 21.73
N TYR A 522 11.41 -12.73 21.38
CA TYR A 522 11.28 -14.15 21.74
C TYR A 522 12.37 -15.03 21.10
N SER A 523 12.79 -14.71 19.88
CA SER A 523 13.92 -15.35 19.22
C SER A 523 15.27 -15.04 19.89
N GLU A 524 15.45 -13.84 20.45
CA GLU A 524 16.61 -13.52 21.29
C GLU A 524 16.57 -14.32 22.61
N ILE A 525 15.41 -14.38 23.27
CA ILE A 525 15.22 -15.13 24.51
C ILE A 525 15.51 -16.63 24.29
N GLU A 526 15.05 -17.20 23.18
CA GLU A 526 15.39 -18.57 22.79
C GLU A 526 16.91 -18.75 22.67
N VAL A 527 17.60 -17.85 21.98
CA VAL A 527 19.06 -17.89 21.84
C VAL A 527 19.75 -17.80 23.21
N SER A 528 19.23 -16.98 24.13
CA SER A 528 19.79 -16.84 25.48
C SER A 528 19.68 -18.11 26.33
N SER A 529 18.82 -19.07 25.95
CA SER A 529 18.65 -20.33 26.68
C SER A 529 19.81 -21.31 26.47
N PHE A 530 20.67 -21.08 25.47
CA PHE A 530 21.90 -21.85 25.27
C PHE A 530 22.98 -21.39 26.26
N ASP A 531 23.83 -22.31 26.71
CA ASP A 531 24.94 -21.99 27.63
C ASP A 531 26.13 -21.40 26.89
N ASN A 532 26.49 -22.01 25.75
CA ASN A 532 27.56 -21.59 24.85
C ASN A 532 27.02 -21.42 23.43
N TRP A 533 27.85 -20.86 22.54
CA TRP A 533 27.50 -20.73 21.13
C TRP A 533 28.61 -21.27 20.25
N THR A 534 28.49 -22.53 19.89
CA THR A 534 29.44 -23.28 19.05
C THR A 534 28.78 -23.68 17.73
N PRO A 535 29.52 -24.25 16.76
CA PRO A 535 28.94 -24.82 15.54
C PRO A 535 27.79 -25.80 15.80
N LYS A 536 27.83 -26.56 16.92
CA LYS A 536 26.78 -27.51 17.29
C LYS A 536 25.45 -26.81 17.59
N GLU A 537 25.47 -25.70 18.32
CA GLU A 537 24.24 -24.91 18.59
C GLU A 537 23.69 -24.28 17.32
N ILE A 538 24.56 -23.85 16.39
CA ILE A 538 24.17 -23.36 15.06
C ILE A 538 23.42 -24.46 14.30
N GLU A 539 23.95 -25.69 14.27
CA GLU A 539 23.30 -26.84 13.62
C GLU A 539 21.93 -27.16 14.24
N ILE A 540 21.88 -27.29 15.58
CA ILE A 540 20.65 -27.62 16.31
C ILE A 540 19.57 -26.58 16.05
N ARG A 541 19.90 -25.28 16.18
CA ARG A 541 18.94 -24.20 15.94
C ARG A 541 18.54 -24.11 14.48
N GLY A 542 19.47 -24.28 13.53
CA GLY A 542 19.18 -24.32 12.10
C GLY A 542 18.18 -25.42 11.74
N LYS A 543 18.39 -26.65 12.24
CA LYS A 543 17.47 -27.79 12.05
C LYS A 543 16.10 -27.53 12.68
N LYS A 544 16.06 -26.87 13.84
CA LYS A 544 14.81 -26.46 14.51
C LYS A 544 14.02 -25.45 13.66
N MET A 545 14.70 -24.45 13.10
CA MET A 545 14.08 -23.43 12.23
C MET A 545 13.57 -24.04 10.93
N LEU A 546 14.31 -24.95 10.29
CA LEU A 546 13.81 -25.68 9.12
C LEU A 546 12.61 -26.59 9.44
N SER A 547 12.58 -27.19 10.63
CA SER A 547 11.39 -27.93 11.11
C SER A 547 10.18 -27.02 11.32
N PHE A 548 10.40 -25.78 11.80
CA PHE A 548 9.34 -24.78 11.86
C PHE A 548 8.85 -24.42 10.45
N LEU A 549 9.75 -24.25 9.47
CA LEU A 549 9.40 -23.99 8.08
C LEU A 549 8.48 -25.09 7.52
N GLU A 550 8.83 -26.37 7.71
CA GLU A 550 7.99 -27.51 7.30
C GLU A 550 6.59 -27.43 7.89
N LYS A 551 6.50 -27.20 9.21
CA LYS A 551 5.22 -27.15 9.92
C LYS A 551 4.36 -25.96 9.50
N ARG A 552 4.94 -24.76 9.39
CA ARG A 552 4.21 -23.51 9.15
C ARG A 552 3.61 -23.43 7.75
N TRP A 553 4.31 -23.96 6.74
CA TRP A 553 3.82 -23.97 5.35
C TRP A 553 3.33 -25.34 4.87
N ASN A 554 3.30 -26.33 5.77
CA ASN A 554 2.87 -27.70 5.47
C ASN A 554 3.58 -28.27 4.23
N ILE A 555 4.91 -28.33 4.31
CA ILE A 555 5.79 -28.99 3.34
C ILE A 555 6.61 -30.06 4.06
N LYS A 556 7.10 -31.05 3.33
CA LYS A 556 7.99 -32.08 3.86
C LYS A 556 9.25 -32.16 3.02
N PHE A 557 10.41 -32.10 3.65
CA PHE A 557 11.69 -32.23 2.96
C PHE A 557 11.89 -33.66 2.46
N SER A 558 11.34 -34.65 3.18
CA SER A 558 11.39 -36.07 2.83
C SER A 558 10.75 -36.41 1.48
N ASP A 559 9.85 -35.56 0.99
CA ASP A 559 9.16 -35.77 -0.28
C ASP A 559 10.04 -35.40 -1.49
N TRP A 560 11.25 -34.86 -1.25
CA TRP A 560 12.16 -34.37 -2.29
C TRP A 560 13.46 -35.19 -2.29
N GLU A 561 13.74 -35.82 -3.42
CA GLU A 561 14.98 -36.57 -3.60
C GLU A 561 16.19 -35.65 -3.46
N ASN A 562 17.22 -36.11 -2.74
CA ASN A 562 18.48 -35.38 -2.52
C ASN A 562 18.33 -34.01 -1.81
N VAL A 563 17.19 -33.75 -1.17
CA VAL A 563 16.98 -32.57 -0.35
C VAL A 563 16.76 -32.98 1.10
N ASN A 564 17.66 -32.55 1.97
CA ASN A 564 17.50 -32.73 3.41
C ASN A 564 17.96 -31.47 4.15
N LYS A 565 17.61 -31.37 5.43
CA LYS A 565 17.92 -30.20 6.26
C LYS A 565 19.42 -29.96 6.40
N GLU A 566 20.22 -31.02 6.42
CA GLU A 566 21.68 -30.94 6.61
C GLU A 566 22.37 -30.37 5.38
N ASN A 567 21.98 -30.88 4.19
CA ASN A 567 22.45 -30.41 2.89
C ASN A 567 22.09 -28.94 2.66
N ILE A 568 20.88 -28.51 3.06
CA ILE A 568 20.45 -27.10 2.95
C ILE A 568 21.23 -26.19 3.91
N LEU A 569 21.55 -26.68 5.11
CA LEU A 569 22.37 -25.94 6.06
C LEU A 569 23.86 -25.96 5.69
N MET A 570 24.28 -26.86 4.79
CA MET A 570 25.66 -27.03 4.33
C MET A 570 26.64 -27.42 5.44
N LEU A 571 26.21 -28.24 6.40
CA LEU A 571 26.98 -28.58 7.61
C LEU A 571 27.61 -29.98 7.59
N ASP A 572 27.69 -30.64 6.43
CA ASP A 572 28.16 -32.03 6.32
C ASP A 572 29.62 -32.22 6.79
N PHE A 573 30.45 -31.18 6.66
CA PHE A 573 31.84 -31.17 7.12
C PHE A 573 31.97 -31.38 8.63
N MET A 574 30.94 -31.03 9.42
CA MET A 574 30.95 -31.23 10.88
C MET A 574 30.85 -32.70 11.29
N LYS A 575 30.33 -33.57 10.41
CA LYS A 575 30.16 -35.01 10.73
C LYS A 575 31.45 -35.81 10.56
N THR A 576 32.37 -35.34 9.72
CA THR A 576 33.63 -36.03 9.42
C THR A 576 34.59 -36.01 10.61
N GLU A 577 34.41 -35.09 11.55
CA GLU A 577 35.33 -34.88 12.68
C GLU A 577 34.98 -35.72 13.93
N ILE A 578 33.71 -36.08 14.16
CA ILE A 578 33.33 -36.97 15.29
C ILE A 578 33.92 -38.39 15.13
N ALA A 579 34.24 -38.79 13.90
CA ALA A 579 34.86 -40.07 13.60
C ALA A 579 36.39 -40.08 13.75
N THR A 580 37.03 -38.91 13.91
CA THR A 580 38.50 -38.79 14.08
C THR A 580 38.93 -38.59 15.54
N GLU A 581 37.99 -38.45 16.47
CA GLU A 581 38.22 -38.39 17.94
C GLU A 581 37.81 -39.69 18.69
N LYS A 582 37.52 -40.79 17.98
CA LYS A 582 37.45 -42.15 18.55
C LYS A 582 38.63 -42.96 18.07
#